data_AF-A0A7J6ULV4-F1
#
_entry.id   AF-A0A7J6ULV4-F1
#
_cell.length_a   1.000
_cell.length_b   1.000
_cell.length_c   1.000
_cell.angle_alpha   90.00
_cell.angle_beta   90.00
_cell.angle_gamma   90.00
#
_symmetry.space_group_name_H-M   'P 1'
#
loop_
_entity.id
_entity.type
_entity.pdbx_description
1 polymer ?
#
loop_
_entity_poly.entity_id
_entity_poly.type
_entity_poly.pdbx_seq_one_letter_code
_entity_poly.pdbx_strand_id
1 'polypeptide(L)'
;MSSSSAGALADMMGGGPSRSQERLVALLSQAHRADNVEVRIELLQQAAELLLYHSSPNDQRIDEFLDTFLAFHLDRLAPIRRFCAHFIHNLCYTRSRYSLRCLSTLCTLLSDNDTVVVRLALEAARTIYPRAIYWTSVVQKQAQQQLTLLMMSADADGQSAAMRHQQQQSAAMARESSQLLRAVLAGIAQH
;
A
#
# COMPACT_ATOMS: atom_id res chain seq x y z
N MET A 1 36.77 13.66 -27.66
CA MET A 1 36.13 13.57 -26.33
C MET A 1 34.66 13.26 -26.56
N SER A 2 34.35 11.97 -26.74
CA SER A 2 33.00 11.53 -27.14
C SER A 2 32.70 10.21 -26.42
N SER A 3 32.17 10.28 -25.20
CA SER A 3 31.76 9.10 -24.44
C SER A 3 30.65 9.39 -23.40
N SER A 4 29.67 10.25 -23.75
CA SER A 4 28.50 10.50 -22.87
C SER A 4 27.16 10.04 -23.45
N SER A 5 27.13 9.35 -24.59
CA SER A 5 25.86 8.91 -25.21
C SER A 5 25.53 7.42 -25.00
N ALA A 6 26.45 6.61 -24.45
CA ALA A 6 26.21 5.18 -24.25
C ALA A 6 25.39 4.86 -22.98
N GLY A 7 25.35 5.76 -21.99
CA GLY A 7 24.60 5.56 -20.74
C GLY A 7 23.09 5.82 -20.88
N ALA A 8 22.68 6.70 -21.79
CA ALA A 8 21.27 7.08 -21.94
C ALA A 8 20.45 6.07 -22.76
N LEU A 9 21.10 5.28 -23.62
CA LEU A 9 20.44 4.29 -24.47
C LEU A 9 20.24 2.93 -23.77
N ALA A 10 21.01 2.62 -22.71
CA ALA A 10 20.85 1.41 -21.92
C ALA A 10 19.59 1.44 -21.03
N ASP A 11 19.18 2.63 -20.56
CA ASP A 11 17.95 2.82 -19.77
C ASP A 11 16.67 2.70 -20.62
N MET A 12 16.76 2.70 -21.96
CA MET A 12 15.58 2.63 -22.84
C MET A 12 15.29 1.24 -23.41
N MET A 13 16.16 0.25 -23.20
CA MET A 13 16.10 -1.07 -23.84
C MET A 13 16.51 -2.22 -22.89
N GLY A 14 16.07 -2.19 -21.64
CA GLY A 14 16.40 -3.24 -20.67
C GLY A 14 15.40 -3.35 -19.53
N GLY A 15 14.49 -4.33 -19.62
CA GLY A 15 13.61 -4.75 -18.53
C GLY A 15 14.37 -5.47 -17.41
N GLY A 16 15.29 -4.76 -16.76
CA GLY A 16 15.89 -5.15 -15.49
C GLY A 16 15.33 -4.28 -14.35
N PRO A 17 15.29 -4.77 -13.10
CA PRO A 17 14.91 -3.94 -11.98
C PRO A 17 15.83 -2.72 -11.93
N SER A 18 15.24 -1.53 -11.77
CA SER A 18 16.03 -0.30 -11.64
C SER A 18 17.05 -0.45 -10.50
N ARG A 19 18.22 0.20 -10.57
CA ARG A 19 19.23 0.14 -9.47
C ARG A 19 18.64 0.44 -8.09
N SER A 20 17.63 1.32 -8.05
CA SER A 20 16.88 1.63 -6.84
C SER A 20 16.02 0.45 -6.35
N GLN A 21 15.40 -0.30 -7.26
CA GLN A 21 14.63 -1.51 -6.94
C GLN A 21 15.53 -2.64 -6.42
N GLU A 22 16.69 -2.87 -7.05
CA GLU A 22 17.68 -3.84 -6.53
C GLU A 22 18.14 -3.45 -5.12
N ARG A 23 18.38 -2.16 -4.89
CA ARG A 23 18.74 -1.64 -3.57
C ARG A 23 17.61 -1.85 -2.56
N LEU A 24 16.35 -1.64 -2.95
CA LEU A 24 15.18 -1.87 -2.09
C LEU A 24 15.10 -3.33 -1.65
N VAL A 25 15.21 -4.26 -2.61
CA VAL A 25 15.20 -5.71 -2.35
C VAL A 25 16.33 -6.10 -1.42
N ALA A 26 17.54 -5.56 -1.65
CA ALA A 26 18.69 -5.84 -0.79
C ALA A 26 18.46 -5.37 0.66
N LEU A 27 17.94 -4.16 0.84
CA LEU A 27 17.62 -3.61 2.18
C LEU A 27 16.58 -4.45 2.92
N LEU A 28 15.46 -4.79 2.25
CA LEU A 28 14.41 -5.62 2.84
C LEU A 28 14.92 -7.03 3.19
N SER A 29 15.72 -7.62 2.31
CA SER A 29 16.32 -8.93 2.54
C SER A 29 17.30 -8.92 3.73
N GLN A 30 18.09 -7.84 3.88
CA GLN A 30 18.98 -7.66 5.02
C GLN A 30 18.19 -7.44 6.32
N ALA A 31 17.13 -6.64 6.28
CA ALA A 31 16.26 -6.39 7.43
C ALA A 31 15.56 -7.67 7.93
N HIS A 32 15.28 -8.61 7.04
CA HIS A 32 14.68 -9.90 7.41
C HIS A 32 15.68 -10.86 8.09
N ARG A 33 16.98 -10.71 7.80
CA ARG A 33 18.05 -11.57 8.34
C ARG A 33 18.79 -10.98 9.54
N ALA A 34 18.68 -9.67 9.76
CA ALA A 34 19.38 -9.03 10.87
C ALA A 34 18.75 -9.46 12.21
N ASP A 35 19.60 -9.92 13.14
CA ASP A 35 19.15 -10.31 14.49
C ASP A 35 18.99 -9.11 15.42
N ASN A 36 19.76 -8.04 15.18
CA ASN A 36 19.70 -6.81 15.95
C ASN A 36 18.51 -5.94 15.50
N VAL A 37 17.59 -5.66 16.43
CA VAL A 37 16.36 -4.89 16.15
C VAL A 37 16.61 -3.47 15.66
N GLU A 38 17.64 -2.78 16.16
CA GLU A 38 17.97 -1.41 15.76
C GLU A 38 18.43 -1.40 14.30
N VAL A 39 19.30 -2.34 13.93
CA VAL A 39 19.75 -2.53 12.55
C VAL A 39 18.58 -2.88 11.62
N ARG A 40 17.65 -3.73 12.07
CA ARG A 40 16.43 -4.03 11.30
C ARG A 40 15.61 -2.77 11.04
N ILE A 41 15.41 -1.93 12.05
CA ILE A 41 14.66 -0.67 11.93
C ILE A 41 15.36 0.29 10.97
N GLU A 42 16.68 0.47 11.09
CA GLU A 42 17.44 1.34 10.20
C GLU A 42 17.32 0.91 8.73
N LEU A 43 17.45 -0.39 8.45
CA LEU A 43 17.30 -0.94 7.10
C LEU A 43 15.88 -0.74 6.56
N LEU A 44 14.86 -0.91 7.40
CA LEU A 44 13.46 -0.68 7.05
C LEU A 44 13.16 0.79 6.78
N GLN A 45 13.75 1.70 7.56
CA GLN A 45 13.64 3.15 7.34
C GLN A 45 14.27 3.56 6.02
N GLN A 46 15.48 3.08 5.71
CA GLN A 46 16.14 3.32 4.43
C GLN A 46 15.31 2.77 3.26
N ALA A 47 14.74 1.58 3.42
CA ALA A 47 13.88 0.97 2.41
C ALA A 47 12.60 1.80 2.20
N ALA A 48 11.97 2.26 3.28
CA ALA A 48 10.78 3.12 3.21
C ALA A 48 11.08 4.47 2.57
N GLU A 49 12.21 5.09 2.91
CA GLU A 49 12.63 6.37 2.33
C GLU A 49 12.81 6.26 0.81
N LEU A 50 13.52 5.21 0.37
CA LEU A 50 13.73 4.91 -1.04
C LEU A 50 12.43 4.61 -1.80
N LEU A 51 11.45 4.01 -1.12
CA LEU A 51 10.14 3.72 -1.68
C LEU A 51 9.24 4.96 -1.76
N LEU A 52 9.25 5.83 -0.75
CA LEU A 52 8.30 6.95 -0.63
C LEU A 52 8.79 8.25 -1.27
N TYR A 53 10.07 8.59 -1.11
CA TYR A 53 10.60 9.92 -1.45
C TYR A 53 11.49 9.93 -2.70
N HIS A 54 12.10 8.80 -3.03
CA HIS A 54 12.94 8.64 -4.23
C HIS A 54 12.17 8.00 -5.40
N SER A 55 10.85 8.19 -5.43
CA SER A 55 9.93 7.57 -6.38
C SER A 55 9.06 8.61 -7.07
N SER A 56 8.87 8.43 -8.39
CA SER A 56 7.88 9.20 -9.15
C SER A 56 6.46 8.96 -8.59
N PRO A 57 5.52 9.91 -8.69
CA PRO A 57 4.13 9.69 -8.28
C PRO A 57 3.45 8.47 -8.95
N ASN A 58 3.95 8.02 -10.10
CA ASN A 58 3.44 6.85 -10.83
C ASN A 58 4.36 5.62 -10.74
N ASP A 59 5.26 5.61 -9.77
CA ASP A 59 6.15 4.48 -9.55
C ASP A 59 5.38 3.25 -9.04
N GLN A 60 5.48 2.15 -9.77
CA GLN A 60 4.81 0.88 -9.48
C GLN A 60 5.48 0.12 -8.34
N ARG A 61 6.68 0.52 -7.90
CA ARG A 61 7.37 -0.13 -6.78
C ARG A 61 6.54 -0.14 -5.50
N ILE A 62 5.75 0.90 -5.25
CA ILE A 62 4.87 0.89 -4.07
C ILE A 62 3.86 -0.25 -4.18
N ASP A 63 3.25 -0.45 -5.36
CA ASP A 63 2.29 -1.53 -5.57
C ASP A 63 2.91 -2.92 -5.38
N GLU A 64 4.16 -3.10 -5.84
CA GLU A 64 4.93 -4.34 -5.72
C GLU A 64 5.36 -4.66 -4.28
N PHE A 65 5.85 -3.67 -3.54
CA PHE A 65 6.48 -3.89 -2.24
C PHE A 65 5.57 -3.61 -1.04
N LEU A 66 4.41 -2.96 -1.23
CA LEU A 66 3.53 -2.56 -0.12
C LEU A 66 3.19 -3.73 0.80
N ASP A 67 2.80 -4.88 0.27
CA ASP A 67 2.41 -6.02 1.10
C ASP A 67 3.58 -6.56 1.93
N THR A 68 4.82 -6.44 1.42
CA THR A 68 6.03 -6.78 2.17
C THR A 68 6.24 -5.86 3.37
N PHE A 69 6.01 -4.55 3.19
CA PHE A 69 6.07 -3.60 4.30
C PHE A 69 4.92 -3.79 5.30
N LEU A 70 3.71 -4.05 4.81
CA LEU A 70 2.55 -4.26 5.67
C LEU A 70 2.70 -5.54 6.49
N ALA A 71 3.34 -6.59 6.00
CA ALA A 71 3.55 -7.84 6.75
C ALA A 71 4.28 -7.64 8.09
N PHE A 72 5.08 -6.57 8.25
CA PHE A 72 5.75 -6.25 9.51
C PHE A 72 4.80 -5.89 10.67
N HIS A 73 3.51 -5.68 10.41
CA HIS A 73 2.52 -5.53 11.49
C HIS A 73 2.36 -6.80 12.36
N LEU A 74 2.77 -7.97 11.85
CA LEU A 74 2.73 -9.24 12.59
C LEU A 74 4.07 -9.59 13.25
N ASP A 75 5.06 -8.69 13.21
CA ASP A 75 6.36 -8.96 13.81
C ASP A 75 6.22 -9.10 15.33
N ARG A 76 6.99 -10.04 15.90
CA ARG A 76 6.98 -10.31 17.35
C ARG A 76 7.50 -9.11 18.14
N LEU A 77 8.41 -8.32 17.55
CA LEU A 77 9.05 -7.18 18.19
C LEU A 77 8.19 -5.92 18.04
N ALA A 78 7.77 -5.35 19.17
CA ALA A 78 6.99 -4.10 19.19
C ALA A 78 7.66 -2.95 18.42
N PRO A 79 8.99 -2.73 18.48
CA PRO A 79 9.64 -1.68 17.68
C PRO A 79 9.42 -1.80 16.17
N ILE A 80 9.34 -3.02 15.62
CA ILE A 80 9.08 -3.26 14.19
C ILE A 80 7.62 -2.96 13.84
N ARG A 81 6.68 -3.33 14.73
CA ARG A 81 5.26 -2.97 14.56
C ARG A 81 5.02 -1.47 14.67
N ARG A 82 5.76 -0.76 15.55
CA ARG A 82 5.75 0.72 15.64
C ARG A 82 6.24 1.34 14.33
N PHE A 83 7.32 0.80 13.75
CA PHE A 83 7.77 1.20 12.42
C PHE A 83 6.67 1.01 11.37
N CYS A 84 5.99 -0.16 11.35
CA CYS A 84 4.91 -0.43 10.40
C CYS A 84 3.76 0.60 10.51
N ALA A 85 3.32 0.92 11.74
CA ALA A 85 2.30 1.95 11.97
C ALA A 85 2.74 3.34 11.44
N HIS A 86 4.00 3.73 11.72
CA HIS A 86 4.55 5.00 11.24
C HIS A 86 4.70 5.04 9.71
N PHE A 87 5.12 3.93 9.10
CA PHE A 87 5.21 3.78 7.65
C PHE A 87 3.83 3.97 6.99
N ILE A 88 2.79 3.33 7.52
CA ILE A 88 1.41 3.44 7.02
C ILE A 88 0.94 4.90 7.04
N HIS A 89 1.22 5.62 8.14
CA HIS A 89 0.91 7.05 8.25
C HIS A 89 1.58 7.86 7.13
N ASN A 90 2.91 7.74 6.99
CA ASN A 90 3.70 8.50 6.01
C ASN A 90 3.32 8.18 4.56
N LEU A 91 3.07 6.88 4.27
CA LEU A 91 2.61 6.43 2.96
C LEU A 91 1.27 7.08 2.62
N CYS A 92 0.28 7.01 3.51
CA CYS A 92 -1.06 7.52 3.22
C CYS A 92 -1.13 9.05 3.24
N TYR A 93 -0.22 9.71 3.97
CA TYR A 93 -0.04 11.15 3.93
C TYR A 93 0.48 11.61 2.55
N THR A 94 1.51 10.94 2.03
CA THR A 94 2.18 11.31 0.77
C THR A 94 1.47 10.77 -0.48
N ARG A 95 0.89 9.56 -0.39
CA ARG A 95 0.29 8.78 -1.48
C ARG A 95 -1.04 8.20 -1.01
N SER A 96 -2.05 9.05 -0.88
CA SER A 96 -3.35 8.67 -0.31
C SER A 96 -4.07 7.55 -1.06
N ARG A 97 -3.74 7.25 -2.32
CA ARG A 97 -4.33 6.13 -3.10
C ARG A 97 -4.19 4.76 -2.42
N TYR A 98 -3.17 4.59 -1.58
CA TYR A 98 -2.92 3.35 -0.86
C TYR A 98 -3.71 3.22 0.45
N SER A 99 -4.54 4.22 0.80
CA SER A 99 -5.30 4.23 2.05
C SER A 99 -6.16 2.99 2.25
N LEU A 100 -6.86 2.54 1.20
CA LEU A 100 -7.73 1.36 1.25
C LEU A 100 -6.94 0.07 1.53
N ARG A 101 -5.77 -0.09 0.89
CA ARG A 101 -4.90 -1.27 1.08
C ARG A 101 -4.32 -1.36 2.49
N CYS A 102 -4.22 -0.23 3.20
CA CYS A 102 -3.66 -0.20 4.56
C CYS A 102 -4.72 -0.45 5.66
N LEU A 103 -6.02 -0.44 5.35
CA LEU A 103 -7.08 -0.46 6.35
C LEU A 103 -7.06 -1.74 7.22
N SER A 104 -6.90 -2.91 6.60
CA SER A 104 -6.89 -4.19 7.33
C SER A 104 -5.73 -4.28 8.33
N THR A 105 -4.53 -3.93 7.87
CA THR A 105 -3.33 -3.83 8.70
C THR A 105 -3.53 -2.86 9.86
N LEU A 106 -4.14 -1.71 9.58
CA LEU A 106 -4.39 -0.68 10.57
C LEU A 106 -5.38 -1.13 11.65
N CYS A 107 -6.45 -1.84 11.29
CA CYS A 107 -7.39 -2.44 12.25
C CYS A 107 -6.67 -3.38 13.24
N THR A 108 -5.73 -4.17 12.74
CA THR A 108 -4.93 -5.08 13.58
C THR A 108 -4.03 -4.30 14.53
N LEU A 109 -3.35 -3.26 14.06
CA LEU A 109 -2.46 -2.41 14.87
C LEU A 109 -3.22 -1.56 15.91
N LEU A 110 -4.47 -1.18 15.65
CA LEU A 110 -5.32 -0.49 16.64
C LEU A 110 -5.68 -1.38 17.84
N SER A 111 -5.59 -2.70 17.68
CA SER A 111 -5.83 -3.68 18.74
C SER A 111 -4.53 -4.28 19.30
N ASP A 112 -3.38 -3.62 19.09
CA ASP A 112 -2.07 -4.11 19.53
C ASP A 112 -1.93 -4.07 21.06
N ASN A 113 -1.10 -4.97 21.60
CA ASN A 113 -0.79 -5.01 23.03
C ASN A 113 0.18 -3.88 23.45
N ASP A 114 0.98 -3.34 22.52
CA ASP A 114 1.89 -2.24 22.78
C ASP A 114 1.18 -0.90 22.60
N THR A 115 1.09 -0.12 23.69
CA THR A 115 0.37 1.16 23.69
C THR A 115 0.96 2.19 22.74
N VAL A 116 2.26 2.12 22.45
CA VAL A 116 2.91 3.02 21.49
C VAL A 116 2.52 2.65 20.06
N VAL A 117 2.39 1.36 19.74
CA VAL A 117 1.81 0.90 18.46
C VAL A 117 0.39 1.41 18.30
N VAL A 118 -0.48 1.23 19.30
CA VAL A 118 -1.87 1.71 19.25
C VAL A 118 -1.92 3.23 19.04
N ARG A 119 -1.10 4.00 19.77
CA ARG A 119 -1.02 5.46 19.60
C ARG A 119 -0.62 5.87 18.18
N LEU A 120 0.40 5.22 17.60
CA LEU A 120 0.84 5.51 16.22
C LEU A 120 -0.22 5.07 15.20
N ALA A 121 -0.91 3.95 15.44
CA ALA A 121 -2.00 3.49 14.61
C ALA A 121 -3.20 4.46 14.66
N LEU A 122 -3.51 5.04 15.82
CA LEU A 122 -4.54 6.08 15.93
C LEU A 122 -4.20 7.34 15.14
N GLU A 123 -2.93 7.77 15.18
CA GLU A 123 -2.46 8.89 14.38
C GLU A 123 -2.59 8.60 12.88
N ALA A 124 -2.19 7.41 12.44
CA ALA A 124 -2.41 6.93 11.07
C ALA A 124 -3.91 6.88 10.70
N ALA A 125 -4.76 6.37 11.59
CA ALA A 125 -6.20 6.22 11.39
C ALA A 125 -6.90 7.56 11.17
N ARG A 126 -6.55 8.58 11.95
CA ARG A 126 -7.10 9.95 11.78
C ARG A 126 -6.75 10.54 10.42
N THR A 127 -5.54 10.26 9.91
CA THR A 127 -5.12 10.69 8.57
C THR A 127 -5.79 9.87 7.46
N ILE A 128 -5.89 8.56 7.65
CA ILE A 128 -6.35 7.60 6.63
C ILE A 128 -7.86 7.65 6.46
N TYR A 129 -8.63 7.75 7.53
CA TYR A 129 -10.10 7.66 7.49
C TYR A 129 -10.76 8.57 6.45
N PRO A 130 -10.55 9.91 6.44
CA PRO A 130 -11.17 10.77 5.43
C PRO A 130 -10.67 10.48 4.01
N ARG A 131 -9.40 10.07 3.86
CA ARG A 131 -8.79 9.73 2.57
C ARG A 131 -9.36 8.43 2.01
N ALA A 132 -9.53 7.43 2.84
CA ALA A 132 -10.09 6.14 2.49
C ALA A 132 -11.56 6.26 2.06
N ILE A 133 -12.35 7.11 2.71
CA ILE A 133 -13.71 7.45 2.24
C ILE A 133 -13.67 8.02 0.82
N TYR A 134 -12.82 9.00 0.57
CA TYR A 134 -12.65 9.57 -0.76
C TYR A 134 -12.29 8.50 -1.79
N TRP A 135 -11.28 7.66 -1.51
CA TRP A 135 -10.84 6.62 -2.45
C TRP A 135 -11.88 5.52 -2.67
N THR A 136 -12.74 5.24 -1.69
CA THR A 136 -13.89 4.34 -1.89
C THR A 136 -14.79 4.85 -3.01
N SER A 137 -15.08 6.15 -3.03
CA SER A 137 -15.90 6.77 -4.07
C SER A 137 -15.22 6.75 -5.45
N VAL A 138 -13.89 6.93 -5.49
CA VAL A 138 -13.12 6.87 -6.74
C VAL A 138 -13.13 5.46 -7.33
N VAL A 139 -12.84 4.44 -6.52
CA VAL A 139 -12.83 3.03 -6.95
C VAL A 139 -14.21 2.61 -7.41
N GLN A 140 -15.27 2.99 -6.69
CA GLN A 140 -16.65 2.69 -7.10
C GLN A 140 -16.99 3.33 -8.46
N LYS A 141 -16.61 4.58 -8.68
CA LYS A 141 -16.84 5.26 -9.96
C LYS A 141 -16.07 4.59 -11.10
N GLN A 142 -14.82 4.19 -10.87
CA GLN A 142 -14.02 3.47 -11.87
C GLN A 142 -14.62 2.10 -12.20
N ALA A 143 -15.05 1.34 -11.19
CA ALA A 143 -15.71 0.06 -11.40
C ALA A 143 -16.99 0.21 -12.23
N GLN A 144 -17.78 1.26 -11.96
CA GLN A 144 -18.98 1.57 -12.73
C GLN A 144 -18.65 1.94 -14.18
N GLN A 145 -17.59 2.73 -14.42
CA GLN A 145 -17.14 3.06 -15.77
C GLN A 145 -16.69 1.83 -16.56
N GLN A 146 -15.95 0.92 -15.92
CA GLN A 146 -15.53 -0.35 -16.52
C GLN A 146 -16.73 -1.22 -16.89
N LEU A 147 -17.76 -1.26 -16.03
CA LEU A 147 -19.02 -1.95 -16.32
C LEU A 147 -19.70 -1.36 -17.56
N THR A 148 -19.79 -0.03 -17.67
CA THR A 148 -20.36 0.65 -18.85
C THR A 148 -19.58 0.34 -20.13
N LEU A 149 -18.25 0.33 -20.07
CA LEU A 149 -17.41 0.00 -21.24
C LEU A 149 -17.64 -1.46 -21.68
N LEU A 150 -17.70 -2.39 -20.73
CA LEU A 150 -18.02 -3.80 -21.02
C LEU A 150 -19.41 -3.97 -21.64
N MET A 151 -20.40 -3.17 -21.22
CA MET A 151 -21.72 -3.15 -21.84
C MET A 151 -21.69 -2.71 -23.31
N MET A 152 -20.73 -1.86 -23.69
CA MET A 152 -20.60 -1.34 -25.06
C MET A 152 -19.80 -2.26 -25.99
N SER A 153 -19.03 -3.23 -25.45
CA SER A 153 -18.04 -3.99 -26.23
C SER A 153 -18.30 -5.49 -26.37
N ALA A 154 -19.32 -6.06 -25.71
CA ALA A 154 -19.54 -7.51 -25.66
C ALA A 154 -20.78 -7.97 -26.45
N ASP A 155 -20.70 -9.13 -27.12
CA ASP A 155 -21.84 -9.83 -27.74
C ASP A 155 -22.77 -10.45 -26.68
N ALA A 156 -24.07 -10.58 -27.01
CA ALA A 156 -25.19 -10.82 -26.07
C ALA A 156 -24.98 -11.93 -25.02
N ASP A 157 -24.30 -13.04 -25.35
CA ASP A 157 -24.10 -14.17 -24.43
C ASP A 157 -22.90 -13.99 -23.48
N GLY A 158 -21.86 -13.27 -23.90
CA GLY A 158 -20.71 -12.92 -23.06
C GLY A 158 -21.00 -11.81 -22.05
N GLN A 159 -22.04 -11.01 -22.32
CA GLN A 159 -22.48 -9.89 -21.48
C GLN A 159 -22.88 -10.34 -20.07
N SER A 160 -23.60 -11.45 -19.90
CA SER A 160 -24.25 -11.74 -18.61
C SER A 160 -23.28 -12.28 -17.55
N ALA A 161 -22.36 -13.18 -17.93
CA ALA A 161 -21.46 -13.81 -16.97
C ALA A 161 -20.34 -12.87 -16.50
N ALA A 162 -19.66 -12.20 -17.45
CA ALA A 162 -18.58 -11.26 -17.13
C ALA A 162 -19.09 -10.05 -16.33
N MET A 163 -20.27 -9.53 -16.68
CA MET A 163 -20.90 -8.42 -15.96
C MET A 163 -21.32 -8.81 -14.54
N ARG A 164 -21.94 -9.99 -14.36
CA ARG A 164 -22.29 -10.49 -13.02
C ARG A 164 -21.05 -10.67 -12.16
N HIS A 165 -19.96 -11.19 -12.73
CA HIS A 165 -18.71 -11.36 -12.00
C HIS A 165 -18.11 -10.01 -11.57
N GLN A 166 -18.00 -9.06 -12.50
CA GLN A 166 -17.46 -7.72 -12.21
C GLN A 166 -18.33 -6.96 -11.19
N GLN A 167 -19.66 -7.07 -11.30
CA GLN A 167 -20.60 -6.45 -10.37
C GLN A 167 -20.50 -7.09 -8.97
N GLN A 168 -20.36 -8.41 -8.88
CA GLN A 168 -20.16 -9.10 -7.60
C GLN A 168 -18.84 -8.72 -6.94
N GLN A 169 -17.74 -8.66 -7.71
CA GLN A 169 -16.43 -8.24 -7.20
C GLN A 169 -16.46 -6.80 -6.67
N SER A 170 -17.03 -5.85 -7.43
CA SER A 170 -17.14 -4.47 -6.96
C SER A 170 -18.01 -4.33 -5.70
N ALA A 171 -19.10 -5.08 -5.61
CA ALA A 171 -19.96 -5.10 -4.42
C ALA A 171 -19.26 -5.72 -3.20
N ALA A 172 -18.47 -6.78 -3.38
CA ALA A 172 -17.69 -7.41 -2.32
C ALA A 172 -16.63 -6.43 -1.77
N MET A 173 -15.85 -5.80 -2.66
CA MET A 173 -14.84 -4.81 -2.28
C MET A 173 -15.43 -3.61 -1.52
N ALA A 174 -16.60 -3.12 -1.95
CA ALA A 174 -17.29 -2.02 -1.28
C ALA A 174 -17.75 -2.40 0.13
N ARG A 175 -18.25 -3.62 0.32
CA ARG A 175 -18.66 -4.13 1.64
C ARG A 175 -17.47 -4.26 2.57
N GLU A 176 -16.38 -4.86 2.10
CA GLU A 176 -15.15 -5.02 2.87
C GLU A 176 -14.56 -3.68 3.29
N SER A 177 -14.40 -2.75 2.34
CA SER A 177 -13.89 -1.40 2.62
C SER A 177 -14.79 -0.67 3.64
N SER A 178 -16.11 -0.81 3.53
CA SER A 178 -17.06 -0.23 4.48
C SER A 178 -16.95 -0.83 5.89
N GLN A 179 -16.77 -2.15 5.99
CA GLN A 179 -16.56 -2.82 7.29
C GLN A 179 -15.27 -2.36 7.95
N LEU A 180 -14.17 -2.32 7.20
CA LEU A 180 -12.88 -1.86 7.69
C LEU A 180 -12.92 -0.38 8.12
N LEU A 181 -13.57 0.49 7.34
CA LEU A 181 -13.76 1.89 7.71
C LEU A 181 -14.54 2.06 9.02
N ARG A 182 -15.58 1.25 9.24
CA ARG A 182 -16.32 1.26 10.52
C ARG A 182 -15.43 0.81 11.67
N ALA A 183 -14.62 -0.23 11.47
CA ALA A 183 -13.69 -0.72 12.48
C ALA A 183 -12.63 0.34 12.83
N VAL A 184 -12.05 1.01 11.83
CA VAL A 184 -11.12 2.13 12.04
C VAL A 184 -11.79 3.27 12.79
N LEU A 185 -13.00 3.67 12.41
CA LEU A 185 -13.75 4.73 13.10
C LEU A 185 -14.05 4.36 14.56
N ALA A 186 -14.44 3.11 14.82
CA ALA A 186 -14.67 2.61 16.17
C ALA A 186 -13.39 2.67 17.00
N GLY A 187 -12.25 2.26 16.43
CA GLY A 187 -10.95 2.37 17.08
C GLY A 187 -10.58 3.83 17.39
N ILE A 188 -10.86 4.77 16.48
CA ILE A 188 -10.67 6.21 16.75
C ILE A 188 -11.56 6.69 17.89
N ALA A 189 -12.80 6.23 17.99
CA ALA A 189 -13.76 6.70 19.00
C ALA A 189 -13.49 6.15 20.40
N GLN A 190 -12.76 5.05 20.52
CA GLN A 190 -12.43 4.41 21.81
C GLN A 190 -11.23 5.06 22.53
N HIS A 191 -10.54 6.02 21.90
CA HIS A 191 -9.29 6.63 22.38
C HIS A 191 -9.23 8.14 22.16
#